data_AF-A0A535XGL7-F1
#
_entry.id   AF-A0A535XGL7-F1
#
_cell.length_a   1.000
_cell.length_b   1.000
_cell.length_c   1.000
_cell.angle_alpha   90.00
_cell.angle_beta   90.00
_cell.angle_gamma   90.00
#
_symmetry.space_group_name_H-M   'P 1'
#
loop_
_entity.id
_entity.type
_entity.pdbx_description
1 polymer ?
#
loop_
_entity_poly.entity_id
_entity_poly.type
_entity_poly.pdbx_seq_one_letter_code
_entity_poly.pdbx_strand_id
1 'polypeptide(L)'
;MASARTPKGQLLAIFAVLLALAAPSAGGLGLTANLAAAIVPAVVIDATWMAIQARRWRFPTSALLSGLIVFFILSAAESWLVLAWTSSFAILAKRILRTEREHIFNPAALALVWAPIAFGSGESWWGALGDMPKIWMVVLVVAGAWLTDRLNKLPLVLTFLAAYFALFTLVS
;
A
#
# COMPACT_ATOMS: atom_id res chain seq x y z
N MET A 1 23.65 -6.61 -3.76
CA MET A 1 23.41 -6.14 -2.38
C MET A 1 23.18 -4.62 -2.23
N ALA A 2 23.22 -3.80 -3.30
CA ALA A 2 23.01 -2.34 -3.20
C ALA A 2 21.53 -1.88 -3.07
N SER A 3 20.55 -2.72 -3.43
CA SER A 3 19.13 -2.33 -3.49
C SER A 3 18.48 -2.07 -2.11
N ALA A 4 18.88 -2.82 -1.08
CA ALA A 4 18.27 -2.78 0.26
C ALA A 4 18.57 -1.50 1.06
N ARG A 5 19.52 -0.66 0.62
CA ARG A 5 19.84 0.62 1.28
C ARG A 5 19.01 1.79 0.77
N THR A 6 18.22 1.59 -0.28
CA THR A 6 17.31 2.62 -0.80
C THR A 6 15.98 2.59 -0.03
N PRO A 7 15.29 3.73 0.15
CA PRO A 7 13.98 3.74 0.82
C PRO A 7 12.97 2.77 0.18
N LYS A 8 13.00 2.63 -1.15
CA LYS A 8 12.15 1.67 -1.88
C LYS A 8 12.53 0.22 -1.59
N GLY A 9 13.82 -0.08 -1.52
CA GLY A 9 14.30 -1.42 -1.17
C GLY A 9 13.98 -1.80 0.27
N GLN A 10 14.08 -0.85 1.21
CA GLN A 10 13.66 -1.05 2.60
C GLN A 10 12.16 -1.33 2.69
N LEU A 11 11.33 -0.56 1.99
CA LEU A 11 9.88 -0.79 1.97
C LEU A 11 9.52 -2.15 1.37
N LEU A 12 10.18 -2.57 0.28
CA LEU A 12 10.01 -3.91 -0.27
C LEU A 12 10.42 -5.00 0.71
N ALA A 13 11.50 -4.80 1.49
CA ALA A 13 11.91 -5.74 2.51
C ALA A 13 10.87 -5.85 3.63
N ILE A 14 10.30 -4.72 4.08
CA ILE A 14 9.21 -4.69 5.05
C ILE A 14 8.00 -5.46 4.50
N PHE A 15 7.60 -5.21 3.26
CA PHE A 15 6.50 -5.93 2.62
C PHE A 15 6.78 -7.43 2.46
N ALA A 16 8.01 -7.83 2.18
CA ALA A 16 8.38 -9.24 2.15
C ALA A 16 8.24 -9.90 3.54
N VAL A 17 8.63 -9.20 4.61
CA VAL A 17 8.42 -9.68 5.99
C VAL A 17 6.94 -9.77 6.32
N LEU A 18 6.15 -8.74 6.01
CA LEU A 18 4.70 -8.76 6.23
C LEU A 18 4.02 -9.90 5.47
N LEU A 19 4.42 -10.15 4.22
CA LEU A 19 3.89 -11.27 3.44
C LEU A 19 4.23 -12.61 4.09
N ALA A 20 5.47 -12.78 4.57
CA ALA A 20 5.89 -14.00 5.26
C ALA A 20 5.14 -14.23 6.57
N LEU A 21 4.82 -13.16 7.30
CA LEU A 21 4.01 -13.23 8.52
C LEU A 21 2.54 -13.56 8.22
N ALA A 22 1.96 -12.98 7.17
CA ALA A 22 0.56 -13.17 6.81
C ALA A 22 0.27 -14.50 6.08
N ALA A 23 1.27 -15.08 5.41
CA ALA A 23 1.09 -16.29 4.61
C ALA A 23 0.48 -17.49 5.36
N PRO A 24 0.85 -17.80 6.63
CA PRO A 24 0.27 -18.92 7.37
C PRO A 24 -1.21 -18.73 7.72
N SER A 25 -1.67 -17.49 7.94
CA SER A 25 -3.04 -17.19 8.38
C SER A 25 -4.01 -16.94 7.23
N ALA A 26 -3.53 -16.67 6.01
CA ALA A 26 -4.33 -16.14 4.91
C ALA A 26 -4.66 -17.14 3.77
N GLY A 27 -4.73 -18.44 4.06
CA GLY A 27 -5.48 -19.40 3.24
C GLY A 27 -4.83 -19.95 1.96
N GLY A 28 -3.50 -19.86 1.79
CA GLY A 28 -2.78 -20.58 0.72
C GLY A 28 -2.94 -19.97 -0.69
N LEU A 29 -3.37 -20.77 -1.69
CA LEU A 29 -3.39 -20.37 -3.12
C LEU A 29 -4.19 -19.09 -3.42
N GLY A 30 -5.24 -18.79 -2.65
CA GLY A 30 -6.02 -17.54 -2.79
C GLY A 30 -5.16 -16.27 -2.57
N LEU A 31 -4.18 -16.34 -1.66
CA LEU A 31 -3.21 -15.27 -1.42
C LEU A 31 -2.39 -14.96 -2.67
N THR A 32 -1.97 -16.01 -3.40
CA THR A 32 -1.13 -15.86 -4.59
C THR A 32 -1.90 -15.25 -5.76
N ALA A 33 -3.17 -15.60 -5.92
CA ALA A 33 -4.06 -15.00 -6.92
C ALA A 33 -4.34 -13.52 -6.61
N ASN A 34 -4.68 -13.20 -5.36
CA ASN A 34 -4.93 -11.82 -4.92
C ASN A 34 -3.66 -10.95 -5.03
N LEU A 35 -2.51 -11.48 -4.62
CA LEU A 35 -1.23 -10.79 -4.75
C LEU A 35 -0.87 -10.51 -6.21
N ALA A 36 -1.01 -11.51 -7.08
CA ALA A 36 -0.78 -11.34 -8.52
C ALA A 36 -1.76 -10.34 -9.12
N ALA A 37 -3.04 -10.41 -8.75
CA ALA A 37 -4.07 -9.49 -9.22
C ALA A 37 -3.82 -8.04 -8.79
N ALA A 38 -3.18 -7.78 -7.65
CA ALA A 38 -2.78 -6.43 -7.28
C ALA A 38 -1.53 -5.96 -8.03
N ILE A 39 -0.52 -6.81 -8.16
CA ILE A 39 0.81 -6.43 -8.68
C ILE A 39 0.82 -6.36 -10.21
N VAL A 40 0.33 -7.40 -10.89
CA VAL A 40 0.46 -7.56 -12.34
C VAL A 40 -0.16 -6.39 -13.10
N PRO A 41 -1.44 -6.01 -12.90
CA PRO A 41 -2.01 -4.89 -13.63
C PRO A 41 -1.31 -3.58 -13.31
N ALA A 42 -0.94 -3.33 -12.05
CA ALA A 42 -0.21 -2.12 -11.69
C ALA A 42 1.14 -2.01 -12.43
N VAL A 43 1.92 -3.09 -12.44
CA VAL A 43 3.21 -3.16 -13.13
C VAL A 43 3.04 -3.05 -14.64
N VAL A 44 2.07 -3.76 -15.23
CA VAL A 44 1.82 -3.75 -16.68
C VAL A 44 1.39 -2.36 -17.15
N ILE A 45 0.45 -1.71 -16.46
CA ILE A 45 0.00 -0.35 -16.82
C ILE A 45 1.16 0.65 -16.70
N ASP A 46 1.94 0.59 -15.62
CA ASP A 46 3.04 1.54 -15.41
C ASP A 46 4.18 1.31 -16.42
N ALA A 47 4.48 0.05 -16.74
CA ALA A 47 5.50 -0.32 -17.72
C ALA A 47 5.09 0.04 -19.15
N THR A 48 3.83 -0.24 -19.55
CA THR A 48 3.32 0.12 -20.88
C THR A 48 3.32 1.64 -21.07
N TRP A 49 2.87 2.39 -20.06
CA TRP A 49 2.95 3.84 -20.07
C TRP A 49 4.38 4.35 -20.26
N MET A 50 5.36 3.77 -19.55
CA MET A 50 6.77 4.15 -19.68
C MET A 50 7.36 3.79 -21.04
N ALA A 51 6.99 2.63 -21.59
CA ALA A 51 7.43 2.21 -22.91
C ALA A 51 6.95 3.19 -23.99
N ILE A 52 5.69 3.62 -23.92
CA ILE A 52 5.08 4.53 -24.89
C ILE A 52 5.63 5.95 -24.74
N GLN A 53 5.62 6.50 -23.52
CA GLN A 53 5.91 7.92 -23.29
C GLN A 53 7.39 8.22 -23.11
N ALA A 54 8.12 7.38 -22.36
CA ALA A 54 9.49 7.68 -21.96
C ALA A 54 10.54 7.01 -22.87
N ARG A 55 10.12 6.11 -23.77
CA ARG A 55 10.99 5.29 -24.66
C ARG A 55 12.18 4.65 -23.93
N ARG A 56 12.03 4.41 -22.62
CA ARG A 56 13.07 3.87 -21.74
C ARG A 56 12.47 2.78 -20.90
N TRP A 57 13.08 1.61 -20.98
CA TRP A 57 12.67 0.48 -20.17
C TRP A 57 13.30 0.59 -18.77
N ARG A 58 12.45 0.63 -17.75
CA ARG A 58 12.86 0.56 -16.35
C ARG A 58 11.76 -0.18 -15.60
N PHE A 59 12.17 -1.13 -14.76
CA PHE A 59 11.23 -1.88 -13.94
C PHE A 59 10.41 -0.94 -13.04
N PRO A 60 9.06 -1.02 -13.04
CA PRO A 60 8.20 -0.04 -12.38
C PRO A 60 8.07 -0.34 -10.88
N THR A 61 9.18 -0.23 -10.15
CA THR A 61 9.24 -0.51 -8.70
C THR A 61 8.21 0.28 -7.89
N SER A 62 7.90 1.52 -8.29
CA SER A 62 6.86 2.31 -7.63
C SER A 62 5.46 1.72 -7.82
N ALA A 63 5.15 1.15 -8.99
CA ALA A 63 3.85 0.55 -9.22
C ALA A 63 3.70 -0.78 -8.50
N LEU A 64 4.77 -1.58 -8.46
CA LEU A 64 4.85 -2.77 -7.60
C LEU A 64 4.54 -2.41 -6.14
N LEU A 65 5.16 -1.35 -5.61
CA LEU A 65 4.91 -0.88 -4.25
C LEU A 65 3.46 -0.43 -4.05
N SER A 66 2.87 0.31 -4.99
CA SER A 66 1.46 0.71 -4.91
C SER A 66 0.50 -0.48 -4.94
N GLY A 67 0.74 -1.49 -5.79
CA GLY A 67 -0.04 -2.73 -5.80
C GLY A 67 0.10 -3.51 -4.50
N LEU A 68 1.30 -3.59 -3.93
CA LEU A 68 1.52 -4.20 -2.61
C LEU A 68 0.78 -3.47 -1.50
N ILE A 69 0.77 -2.13 -1.50
CA ILE A 69 -0.01 -1.34 -0.53
C ILE A 69 -1.51 -1.67 -0.63
N VAL A 70 -2.04 -1.71 -1.86
CA VAL A 70 -3.45 -2.09 -2.09
C VAL A 70 -3.75 -3.48 -1.57
N PHE A 71 -2.90 -4.46 -1.90
CA PHE A 71 -3.03 -5.84 -1.42
C PHE A 71 -3.01 -5.96 0.09
N PHE A 72 -2.10 -5.25 0.77
CA PHE A 72 -1.98 -5.33 2.22
C PHE A 72 -3.10 -4.59 2.97
N ILE A 73 -3.72 -3.57 2.38
CA ILE A 73 -4.74 -2.79 3.10
C ILE A 73 -6.14 -3.34 2.85
N LEU A 74 -6.47 -3.74 1.62
CA LEU A 74 -7.78 -4.33 1.34
C LEU A 74 -7.99 -5.62 2.14
N SER A 75 -9.26 -5.96 2.39
CA SER A 75 -9.60 -7.17 3.10
C SER A 75 -9.04 -8.42 2.39
N ALA A 76 -8.50 -9.36 3.17
CA ALA A 76 -8.00 -10.63 2.64
C ALA A 76 -9.10 -11.47 1.97
N ALA A 77 -10.36 -11.22 2.33
CA ALA A 77 -11.53 -11.87 1.75
C ALA A 77 -12.03 -11.20 0.45
N GLU A 78 -11.42 -10.09 0.02
CA GLU A 78 -11.81 -9.41 -1.22
C GLU A 78 -11.55 -10.27 -2.46
N SER A 79 -12.40 -10.06 -3.47
CA SER A 79 -12.23 -10.67 -4.79
C SER A 79 -10.96 -10.14 -5.45
N TRP A 80 -10.20 -11.03 -6.10
CA TRP A 80 -9.03 -10.66 -6.89
C TRP A 80 -9.35 -9.59 -7.96
N LEU A 81 -10.58 -9.52 -8.47
CA LEU A 81 -11.01 -8.46 -9.40
C LEU A 81 -10.98 -7.08 -8.73
N VAL A 82 -11.42 -6.98 -7.47
CA VAL A 82 -11.42 -5.71 -6.71
C VAL A 82 -9.98 -5.24 -6.51
N LEU A 83 -9.06 -6.15 -6.18
CA LEU A 83 -7.63 -5.83 -6.06
C LEU A 83 -7.03 -5.35 -7.40
N ALA A 84 -7.38 -6.02 -8.50
CA ALA A 84 -6.92 -5.65 -9.84
C ALA A 84 -7.42 -4.27 -10.27
N TRP A 85 -8.71 -3.99 -10.08
CA TRP A 85 -9.30 -2.69 -10.39
C TRP A 85 -8.73 -1.57 -9.52
N THR A 86 -8.63 -1.81 -8.21
CA THR A 86 -8.10 -0.82 -7.26
C THR A 86 -6.63 -0.50 -7.56
N SER A 87 -5.81 -1.51 -7.83
CA SER A 87 -4.40 -1.31 -8.19
C SER A 87 -4.25 -0.63 -9.54
N SER A 88 -5.10 -0.97 -10.52
CA SER A 88 -5.14 -0.28 -11.82
C SER A 88 -5.50 1.20 -11.66
N PHE A 89 -6.54 1.49 -10.87
CA PHE A 89 -6.96 2.84 -10.57
C PHE A 89 -5.84 3.65 -9.89
N ALA A 90 -5.11 3.05 -8.95
CA ALA A 90 -3.94 3.69 -8.34
C ALA A 90 -2.91 4.14 -9.38
N ILE A 91 -2.57 3.28 -10.34
CA ILE A 91 -1.56 3.61 -11.35
C ILE A 91 -2.10 4.61 -12.39
N LEU A 92 -3.36 4.49 -12.80
CA LEU A 92 -3.99 5.48 -13.68
C LEU A 92 -4.02 6.86 -13.00
N ALA A 93 -4.46 6.93 -11.75
CA ALA A 93 -4.45 8.15 -10.96
C ALA A 93 -3.03 8.73 -10.81
N LYS A 94 -2.02 7.90 -10.56
CA LYS A 94 -0.60 8.33 -10.52
C LYS A 94 -0.17 9.03 -11.81
N ARG A 95 -0.65 8.56 -12.97
CA ARG A 95 -0.28 9.10 -14.29
C ARG A 95 -1.08 10.34 -14.68
N ILE A 96 -2.36 10.39 -14.30
CA ILE A 96 -3.29 11.47 -14.67
C ILE A 96 -3.23 12.62 -13.65
N LEU A 97 -3.30 12.31 -12.34
CA LEU A 97 -3.36 13.27 -11.25
C LEU A 97 -1.97 13.64 -10.76
N ARG A 98 -1.21 14.29 -11.65
CA ARG A 98 0.14 14.78 -11.36
C ARG A 98 0.30 16.23 -11.80
N THR A 99 1.13 16.96 -11.08
CA THR A 99 1.70 18.23 -11.54
C THR A 99 2.99 17.95 -12.32
N GLU A 100 3.62 18.99 -12.86
CA GLU A 100 4.93 18.88 -13.48
C GLU A 100 6.03 18.42 -12.50
N ARG A 101 5.85 18.69 -11.21
CA ARG A 101 6.84 18.41 -10.16
C ARG A 101 6.61 17.05 -9.51
N GLU A 102 5.37 16.71 -9.18
CA GLU A 102 5.04 15.51 -8.40
C GLU A 102 3.59 15.05 -8.55
N HIS A 103 3.28 13.86 -8.00
CA HIS A 103 1.92 13.34 -7.91
C HIS A 103 1.11 14.15 -6.89
N ILE A 104 -0.14 14.49 -7.22
CA ILE A 104 -0.99 15.29 -6.33
C ILE A 104 -1.36 14.50 -5.06
N PHE A 105 -1.69 13.22 -5.25
CA PHE A 105 -2.06 12.31 -4.17
C PHE A 105 -1.06 11.16 -4.06
N ASN A 106 -1.05 10.50 -2.89
CA ASN A 106 -0.53 9.14 -2.82
C ASN A 106 -1.48 8.23 -3.62
N PRO A 107 -1.02 7.63 -4.74
CA PRO A 107 -1.91 6.92 -5.65
C PRO A 107 -2.57 5.69 -5.02
N ALA A 108 -1.85 4.98 -4.15
CA ALA A 108 -2.42 3.83 -3.46
C ALA A 108 -3.47 4.26 -2.43
N ALA A 109 -3.19 5.33 -1.67
CA ALA A 109 -4.15 5.85 -0.70
C ALA A 109 -5.43 6.37 -1.38
N LEU A 110 -5.31 7.08 -2.50
CA LEU A 110 -6.47 7.53 -3.27
C LEU A 110 -7.32 6.36 -3.77
N ALA A 111 -6.68 5.32 -4.29
CA ALA A 111 -7.39 4.12 -4.73
C ALA A 111 -8.08 3.39 -3.58
N LEU A 112 -7.46 3.35 -2.41
CA LEU A 112 -8.02 2.73 -1.21
C LEU A 112 -9.21 3.51 -0.64
N VAL A 113 -9.22 4.85 -0.73
CA VAL A 113 -10.42 5.64 -0.42
C VAL A 113 -11.55 5.37 -1.44
N TRP A 114 -11.18 5.16 -2.71
CA TRP A 114 -12.13 4.90 -3.78
C TRP A 114 -12.77 3.50 -3.70
N ALA A 115 -12.01 2.47 -3.28
CA ALA A 115 -12.47 1.08 -3.32
C ALA A 115 -13.75 0.80 -2.49
N PRO A 116 -13.89 1.26 -1.24
CA PRO A 116 -15.12 1.11 -0.47
C PRO A 116 -16.31 1.83 -1.12
N ILE A 117 -16.08 2.98 -1.76
CA ILE A 117 -17.13 3.75 -2.44
C ILE A 117 -17.61 3.02 -3.71
N ALA A 118 -16.68 2.44 -4.47
CA ALA A 118 -16.99 1.77 -5.73
C ALA A 118 -17.50 0.34 -5.57
N PHE A 119 -17.02 -0.39 -4.56
CA PHE A 119 -17.23 -1.84 -4.43
C PHE A 119 -17.81 -2.26 -3.07
N GLY A 120 -17.94 -1.36 -2.10
CA GLY A 120 -18.28 -1.73 -0.73
C GLY A 120 -17.20 -2.57 -0.05
N SER A 121 -15.94 -2.45 -0.50
CA SER A 121 -14.82 -3.27 -0.01
C SER A 121 -14.48 -2.98 1.44
N GLY A 122 -14.07 -4.02 2.18
CA GLY A 122 -13.50 -3.91 3.51
C GLY A 122 -11.98 -3.75 3.50
N GLU A 123 -11.43 -3.54 4.69
CA GLU A 123 -9.99 -3.34 4.92
C GLU A 123 -9.49 -4.31 6.00
N SER A 124 -8.33 -4.93 5.77
CA SER A 124 -7.67 -5.81 6.76
C SER A 124 -6.48 -5.14 7.44
N TRP A 125 -6.00 -4.01 6.89
CA TRP A 125 -4.87 -3.23 7.37
C TRP A 125 -3.59 -4.05 7.62
N TRP A 126 -2.67 -3.94 6.66
CA TRP A 126 -1.34 -4.56 6.70
C TRP A 126 -1.33 -6.09 6.73
N GLY A 127 -2.23 -6.71 5.96
CA GLY A 127 -2.29 -8.17 5.80
C GLY A 127 -2.91 -8.87 6.99
N ALA A 128 -4.04 -8.34 7.48
CA ALA A 128 -4.75 -8.84 8.65
C ALA A 128 -3.90 -8.87 9.93
N LEU A 129 -2.98 -7.91 10.08
CA LEU A 129 -2.17 -7.77 11.31
C LEU A 129 -3.03 -7.54 12.56
N GLY A 130 -4.23 -6.98 12.40
CA GLY A 130 -5.20 -6.81 13.49
C GLY A 130 -5.74 -8.13 14.04
N ASP A 131 -5.75 -9.20 13.24
CA ASP A 131 -6.22 -10.54 13.63
C ASP A 131 -5.10 -11.38 14.26
N MET A 132 -3.87 -10.88 14.26
CA MET A 132 -2.72 -11.55 14.86
C MET A 132 -2.68 -11.40 16.39
N PRO A 133 -1.93 -12.27 17.11
CA PRO A 133 -1.71 -12.12 18.53
C PRO A 133 -1.29 -10.69 18.91
N LYS A 134 -1.89 -10.13 19.97
CA LYS A 134 -1.73 -8.72 20.39
C LYS A 134 -0.27 -8.25 20.52
N ILE A 135 0.68 -9.15 20.74
CA ILE A 135 2.11 -8.83 20.72
C ILE A 135 2.55 -8.17 19.41
N TRP A 136 1.97 -8.55 18.28
CA TRP A 136 2.29 -7.96 16.98
C TRP A 136 1.83 -6.51 16.83
N MET A 137 0.73 -6.12 17.49
CA MET A 137 0.35 -4.72 17.59
C MET A 137 1.38 -3.91 18.40
N VAL A 138 1.89 -4.47 19.51
CA VAL A 138 2.95 -3.81 20.29
C VAL A 138 4.21 -3.65 19.46
N VAL A 139 4.63 -4.70 18.75
CA VAL A 139 5.77 -4.65 17.82
C VAL A 139 5.55 -3.58 16.76
N LEU A 140 4.36 -3.50 16.16
CA LEU A 140 4.04 -2.50 15.14
C LEU A 140 4.10 -1.07 15.68
N VAL A 141 3.54 -0.82 16.87
CA VAL A 141 3.57 0.52 17.50
C VAL A 141 4.99 0.93 17.85
N VAL A 142 5.77 0.03 18.48
CA VAL A 142 7.16 0.32 18.87
C VAL A 142 8.04 0.52 17.64
N ALA A 143 7.96 -0.37 16.66
CA ALA A 143 8.73 -0.26 15.41
C ALA A 143 8.32 0.97 14.60
N GLY A 144 7.02 1.28 14.55
CA GLY A 144 6.47 2.46 13.87
C GLY A 144 6.92 3.76 14.52
N ALA A 145 6.85 3.86 15.85
CA ALA A 145 7.34 5.02 16.60
C ALA A 145 8.84 5.22 16.38
N TRP A 146 9.64 4.16 16.52
CA TRP A 146 11.08 4.20 16.25
C TRP A 146 11.41 4.61 14.81
N LEU A 147 10.72 4.06 13.81
CA LEU A 147 10.96 4.36 12.41
C LEU A 147 10.56 5.81 12.07
N THR A 148 9.42 6.27 12.57
CA THR A 148 8.93 7.63 12.31
C THR A 148 9.79 8.68 13.01
N ASP A 149 10.30 8.39 14.21
CA ASP A 149 11.28 9.24 14.89
C ASP A 149 12.60 9.30 14.10
N ARG A 150 13.15 8.14 13.73
CA ARG A 150 14.37 8.04 12.91
C ARG A 150 14.29 8.81 11.59
N LEU A 151 13.10 8.89 10.99
CA LEU A 151 12.86 9.59 9.73
C LEU A 151 12.46 11.07 9.91
N ASN A 152 12.43 11.58 11.15
CA ASN A 152 11.93 12.91 11.50
C ASN A 152 10.49 13.15 11.00
N LYS A 153 9.67 12.09 11.03
CA LYS A 153 8.25 12.09 10.63
C LYS A 153 7.30 11.99 11.82
N LEU A 154 7.81 11.86 13.04
CA LEU A 154 6.97 11.78 14.23
C LEU A 154 6.02 13.00 14.38
N PRO A 155 6.43 14.27 14.13
CA PRO A 155 5.52 15.41 14.19
C PRO A 155 4.35 15.30 13.20
N LEU A 156 4.59 14.76 11.99
CA LEU A 156 3.54 14.54 10.99
C LEU A 156 2.51 13.53 11.49
N VAL A 157 2.96 12.41 12.07
CA VAL A 157 2.08 11.37 12.61
C VAL A 157 1.25 11.91 13.78
N LEU A 158 1.89 12.60 14.72
CA LEU A 158 1.19 13.19 15.87
C LEU A 158 0.18 14.26 15.44
N THR A 159 0.51 15.08 14.44
CA THR A 159 -0.42 16.08 13.89
C THR A 159 -1.64 15.41 13.26
N PHE A 160 -1.44 14.34 12.48
CA PHE A 160 -2.53 13.57 11.91
C PHE A 160 -3.43 12.96 13.01
N LEU A 161 -2.84 12.29 14.01
CA LEU A 161 -3.58 11.68 15.10
C LEU A 161 -4.35 12.73 15.92
N ALA A 162 -3.72 13.85 16.25
CA ALA A 162 -4.36 14.93 16.99
C ALA A 162 -5.56 15.51 16.22
N ALA A 163 -5.39 15.82 14.94
CA ALA A 163 -6.47 16.32 14.10
C ALA A 163 -7.59 15.29 13.94
N TYR A 164 -7.25 14.02 13.70
CA TYR A 164 -8.21 12.93 13.57
C TYR A 164 -9.05 12.77 14.85
N PHE A 165 -8.42 12.62 16.01
CA PHE A 165 -9.14 12.45 17.26
C PHE A 165 -9.90 13.70 17.69
N ALA A 166 -9.39 14.90 17.41
CA ALA A 166 -10.12 16.14 17.67
C ALA A 166 -11.40 16.22 16.83
N LEU A 167 -11.30 15.98 15.52
CA LEU A 167 -12.47 15.97 14.63
C LEU A 167 -13.46 14.87 15.01
N PHE A 168 -12.96 13.67 15.30
CA PHE A 168 -13.81 12.56 15.72
C PHE A 168 -14.57 12.88 17.01
N THR A 169 -13.89 13.50 17.99
CA THR A 169 -14.51 13.93 19.26
C THR A 169 -15.54 15.04 19.06
N LEU A 170 -15.37 15.91 18.05
CA LEU A 170 -16.33 16.98 17.75
C LEU A 170 -17.59 16.50 17.02
N VAL A 171 -17.52 15.34 16.35
CA VAL A 171 -18.60 14.84 15.46
C VAL A 171 -19.31 13.59 16.04
N SER A 172 -18.75 12.97 17.09
CA SER A 172 -19.34 11.80 17.79
C SER A 172 -20.12 12.22 19.03
#